data_AF-A0AA94XQ44-F1
#
_entry.id   AF-A0AA94XQ44-F1
#
_cell.length_a   1.000
_cell.length_b   1.000
_cell.length_c   1.000
_cell.angle_alpha   90.00
_cell.angle_beta   90.00
_cell.angle_gamma   90.00
#
_symmetry.space_group_name_H-M   'P 1'
#
loop_
_entity.id
_entity.type
_entity.pdbx_description
1 polymer ?
#
loop_
_entity_poly.entity_id
_entity_poly.type
_entity_poly.pdbx_seq_one_letter_code
_entity_poly.pdbx_strand_id
1 'polypeptide(L)'
;MNSESPETMGRGTLNLATVLPETRNGRGRMAMGPDGLFALRTGVFRLPDGQPATLETRVLGTLCVRSGKLALCDPLYLQDPGLLTIPPGDYKVVATIARVPEIYDLAMSRPAYLSLMLSGDPTASIHPAVFATDGSERGVRPVEGVAVMPGLQGIPSSQMSSVAMVDAEAIVRAMPDDPGTWFDSVISPSDGTGWFDRMDTEIDGPLGSLFTRLPKAADAENIAILIARPGRVFPVLETRDAQDRITGIHIDLLVIGDLSEALQAFDGQDDYALEYAEEAARDLRHQQSQRAEGLIMRMRKFFKR
;
A
#
# COMPACT_ATOMS: atom_id res chain seq x y z
N MET A 1 -27.09 -29.59 -70.86
CA MET A 1 -26.96 -30.99 -70.39
C MET A 1 -25.48 -31.25 -70.11
N ASN A 2 -25.20 -31.51 -68.84
CA ASN A 2 -24.04 -32.16 -68.19
C ASN A 2 -22.60 -31.70 -68.46
N SER A 3 -21.95 -31.25 -67.39
CA SER A 3 -20.65 -31.74 -66.86
C SER A 3 -20.31 -30.88 -65.63
N GLU A 4 -20.44 -31.41 -64.42
CA GLU A 4 -19.43 -32.15 -63.64
C GLU A 4 -18.21 -31.32 -63.21
N SER A 5 -18.05 -31.25 -61.89
CA SER A 5 -16.93 -30.71 -61.11
C SER A 5 -15.62 -31.46 -61.34
N PRO A 6 -14.49 -30.90 -60.88
CA PRO A 6 -13.41 -31.70 -60.35
C PRO A 6 -13.12 -31.41 -58.87
N GLU A 7 -12.97 -32.49 -58.13
CA GLU A 7 -12.40 -32.61 -56.79
C GLU A 7 -10.96 -32.08 -56.73
N THR A 8 -10.48 -31.65 -55.53
CA THR A 8 -9.30 -32.26 -54.90
C THR A 8 -8.97 -31.73 -53.50
N MET A 9 -8.73 -32.69 -52.61
CA MET A 9 -7.75 -32.77 -51.52
C MET A 9 -7.90 -31.89 -50.27
N GLY A 10 -8.34 -32.56 -49.20
CA GLY A 10 -8.19 -32.11 -47.82
C GLY A 10 -6.74 -32.11 -47.35
N ARG A 11 -6.43 -31.10 -46.54
CA ARG A 11 -5.28 -31.07 -45.62
C ARG A 11 -5.82 -30.98 -44.20
N GLY A 12 -5.45 -31.99 -43.40
CA GLY A 12 -5.77 -32.06 -41.98
C GLY A 12 -5.14 -30.90 -41.20
N THR A 13 -5.91 -30.37 -40.27
CA THR A 13 -5.45 -29.42 -39.26
C THR A 13 -5.48 -30.12 -37.91
N LEU A 14 -4.30 -30.22 -37.29
CA LEU A 14 -4.09 -30.68 -35.92
C LEU A 14 -4.84 -29.74 -34.96
N ASN A 15 -5.86 -30.27 -34.27
CA ASN A 15 -6.49 -29.59 -33.16
C ASN A 15 -5.72 -29.93 -31.88
N LEU A 16 -4.80 -29.05 -31.46
CA LEU A 16 -4.29 -29.02 -30.09
C LEU A 16 -5.38 -28.39 -29.22
N ALA A 17 -6.15 -29.24 -28.53
CA ALA A 17 -7.01 -28.80 -27.44
C ALA A 17 -6.13 -28.38 -26.25
N THR A 18 -5.75 -27.10 -26.21
CA THR A 18 -5.24 -26.49 -24.98
C THR A 18 -6.44 -26.27 -24.06
N VAL A 19 -6.46 -27.03 -22.96
CA VAL A 19 -7.43 -26.89 -21.88
C VAL A 19 -7.26 -25.50 -21.27
N LEU A 20 -8.15 -24.57 -21.63
CA LEU A 20 -8.36 -23.33 -20.90
C LEU A 20 -9.15 -23.68 -19.62
N PRO A 21 -8.73 -23.24 -18.42
CA PRO A 21 -9.54 -23.44 -17.23
C PRO A 21 -10.85 -22.67 -17.37
N GLU A 22 -11.93 -23.38 -17.06
CA GLU A 22 -13.32 -22.94 -17.15
C GLU A 22 -13.56 -21.58 -16.49
N THR A 23 -14.21 -20.70 -17.24
CA THR A 23 -14.81 -19.48 -16.73
C THR A 23 -15.91 -19.84 -15.74
N ARG A 24 -15.63 -19.69 -14.45
CA ARG A 24 -16.64 -19.83 -13.40
C ARG A 24 -17.57 -18.62 -13.43
N ASN A 25 -18.67 -18.77 -14.17
CA ASN A 25 -19.85 -17.91 -14.05
C ASN A 25 -20.45 -18.07 -12.64
N GLY A 26 -20.22 -17.09 -11.79
CA GLY A 26 -20.88 -16.93 -10.51
C GLY A 26 -20.71 -15.50 -10.02
N ARG A 27 -21.78 -14.71 -9.99
CA ARG A 27 -21.81 -13.40 -9.33
C ARG A 27 -21.70 -13.62 -7.82
N GLY A 28 -20.47 -13.77 -7.34
CA GLY A 28 -20.09 -13.73 -5.94
C GLY A 28 -18.87 -12.83 -5.83
N ARG A 29 -18.88 -11.91 -4.85
CA ARG A 29 -17.71 -11.08 -4.51
C ARG A 29 -16.48 -11.98 -4.42
N MET A 30 -15.49 -11.78 -5.29
CA MET A 30 -14.20 -12.47 -5.17
C MET A 30 -13.45 -11.88 -3.98
N ALA A 31 -13.59 -12.50 -2.82
CA ALA A 31 -12.78 -12.19 -1.65
C ALA A 31 -11.34 -12.71 -1.88
N MET A 32 -10.35 -11.92 -1.47
CA MET A 32 -8.97 -12.38 -1.38
C MET A 32 -8.84 -13.28 -0.15
N GLY A 33 -8.11 -14.39 -0.29
CA GLY A 33 -7.79 -15.24 0.86
C GLY A 33 -6.96 -14.46 1.88
N PRO A 34 -7.01 -14.79 3.20
CA PRO A 34 -6.38 -14.01 4.27
C PRO A 34 -4.86 -13.86 4.11
N ASP A 35 -4.23 -14.65 3.24
CA ASP A 35 -2.81 -14.62 2.94
C ASP A 35 -2.38 -13.55 1.96
N GLY A 36 -3.29 -12.93 1.21
CA GLY A 36 -2.92 -11.89 0.23
C GLY A 36 -2.69 -10.50 0.81
N LEU A 37 -3.11 -10.27 2.07
CA LEU A 37 -2.89 -9.01 2.80
C LEU A 37 -1.80 -9.18 3.85
N PHE A 38 -0.74 -8.39 3.74
CA PHE A 38 0.39 -8.45 4.69
C PHE A 38 0.29 -7.40 5.81
N ALA A 39 -0.79 -6.62 5.87
CA ALA A 39 -1.05 -5.73 6.98
C ALA A 39 -1.01 -6.48 8.32
N LEU A 40 -0.39 -5.88 9.34
CA LEU A 40 -0.20 -6.43 10.69
C LEU A 40 0.68 -7.69 10.77
N ARG A 41 1.25 -8.16 9.65
CA ARG A 41 2.19 -9.29 9.66
C ARG A 41 3.62 -8.81 9.98
N THR A 42 4.41 -9.71 10.56
CA THR A 42 5.83 -9.48 10.87
C THR A 42 6.68 -10.64 10.36
N GLY A 43 7.94 -10.36 10.04
CA GLY A 43 8.90 -11.38 9.59
C GLY A 43 9.36 -11.18 8.15
N VAL A 44 9.95 -12.20 7.56
CA VAL A 44 10.54 -12.13 6.22
C VAL A 44 9.54 -12.59 5.17
N PHE A 45 9.31 -11.74 4.18
CA PHE A 45 8.45 -11.96 3.02
C PHE A 45 9.24 -11.76 1.73
N ARG A 46 8.59 -12.04 0.60
CA ARG A 46 9.14 -11.84 -0.73
C ARG A 46 8.44 -10.66 -1.39
N LEU A 47 9.24 -9.78 -1.97
CA LEU A 47 8.79 -8.82 -2.96
C LEU A 47 8.41 -9.56 -4.26
N PRO A 48 7.68 -8.91 -5.19
CA PRO A 48 7.24 -9.52 -6.44
C PRO A 48 8.36 -10.08 -7.32
N ASP A 49 9.56 -9.51 -7.23
CA ASP A 49 10.76 -9.96 -7.94
C ASP A 49 11.59 -11.00 -7.18
N GLY A 50 11.10 -11.47 -6.03
CA GLY A 50 11.74 -12.46 -5.18
C GLY A 50 12.77 -11.91 -4.18
N GLN A 51 13.08 -10.61 -4.20
CA GLN A 51 13.94 -10.02 -3.18
C GLN A 51 13.29 -10.12 -1.78
N PRO A 52 14.09 -10.27 -0.71
CA PRO A 52 13.55 -10.31 0.64
C PRO A 52 13.08 -8.93 1.08
N ALA A 53 11.94 -8.88 1.76
CA ALA A 53 11.49 -7.74 2.55
C ALA A 53 11.22 -8.20 3.98
N THR A 54 11.59 -7.39 4.97
CA THR A 54 11.25 -7.67 6.37
C THR A 54 10.14 -6.74 6.82
N LEU A 55 9.06 -7.31 7.33
CA LEU A 55 7.94 -6.55 7.89
C LEU A 55 8.05 -6.45 9.40
N GLU A 56 7.86 -5.23 9.91
CA GLU A 56 7.72 -4.92 11.33
C GLU A 56 6.42 -4.15 11.56
N THR A 57 5.79 -4.32 12.71
CA THR A 57 4.61 -3.56 13.10
C THR A 57 4.98 -2.53 14.18
N ARG A 58 4.37 -1.34 14.07
CA ARG A 58 4.55 -0.23 15.02
C ARG A 58 3.17 0.30 15.38
N VAL A 59 2.82 0.20 16.65
CA VAL A 59 1.61 0.84 17.17
C VAL A 59 1.86 2.34 17.21
N LEU A 60 1.07 3.11 16.46
CA LEU A 60 1.17 4.57 16.41
C LEU A 60 0.41 5.22 17.58
N GLY A 61 -0.73 4.65 17.95
CA GLY A 61 -1.57 5.19 19.01
C GLY A 61 -2.95 4.55 19.06
N THR A 62 -3.88 5.23 19.75
CA THR A 62 -5.29 4.82 19.85
C THR A 62 -6.17 5.92 19.25
N LEU A 63 -6.73 5.66 18.08
CA LEU A 63 -7.63 6.59 17.38
C LEU A 63 -9.00 6.60 18.05
N CYS A 64 -9.50 7.80 18.34
CA CYS A 64 -10.77 8.03 19.01
C CYS A 64 -11.85 8.30 17.96
N VAL A 65 -12.71 7.32 17.65
CA VAL A 65 -13.77 7.43 16.63
C VAL A 65 -15.13 7.47 17.31
N ARG A 66 -15.48 8.62 17.90
CA ARG A 66 -16.72 8.80 18.68
C ARG A 66 -17.97 8.87 17.82
N SER A 67 -17.85 9.38 16.60
CA SER A 67 -19.00 9.53 15.69
C SER A 67 -19.42 8.22 15.02
N GLY A 68 -18.55 7.20 15.06
CA GLY A 68 -18.70 6.00 14.24
C GLY A 68 -18.45 6.25 12.74
N LYS A 69 -17.94 7.42 12.37
CA LYS A 69 -17.57 7.79 10.99
C LYS A 69 -16.06 7.95 10.91
N LEU A 70 -15.41 6.97 10.28
CA LEU A 70 -13.98 7.02 10.01
C LEU A 70 -13.74 7.75 8.69
N ALA A 71 -13.03 8.86 8.75
CA ALA A 71 -12.55 9.59 7.60
C ALA A 71 -11.16 9.10 7.18
N LEU A 72 -11.01 8.80 5.89
CA LEU A 72 -9.79 8.37 5.24
C LEU A 72 -9.47 9.32 4.08
N CYS A 73 -8.29 9.91 4.05
CA CYS A 73 -7.90 10.83 2.97
C CYS A 73 -6.38 11.06 2.97
N ASP A 74 -5.89 11.77 1.96
CA ASP A 74 -4.68 12.57 2.13
C ASP A 74 -5.01 13.77 3.06
N PRO A 75 -4.18 14.09 4.08
CA PRO A 75 -4.37 15.25 4.96
C PRO A 75 -4.69 16.57 4.25
N LEU A 76 -4.20 16.79 3.02
CA LEU A 76 -4.53 17.98 2.23
C LEU A 76 -6.00 18.02 1.79
N TYR A 77 -6.71 16.90 1.87
CA TYR A 77 -8.11 16.74 1.46
C TYR A 77 -9.05 16.45 2.64
N LEU A 78 -8.66 16.78 3.89
CA LEU A 78 -9.49 16.59 5.09
C LEU A 78 -10.89 17.23 5.02
N GLN A 79 -11.07 18.24 4.18
CA GLN A 79 -12.36 18.90 3.95
C GLN A 79 -13.37 18.03 3.19
N ASP A 80 -12.89 16.98 2.54
CA ASP A 80 -13.69 16.13 1.66
C ASP A 80 -13.14 14.67 1.63
N PRO A 81 -13.16 13.98 2.79
CA PRO A 81 -12.53 12.67 2.93
C PRO A 81 -13.44 11.53 2.46
N GLY A 82 -12.86 10.35 2.23
CA GLY A 82 -13.60 9.11 2.13
C GLY A 82 -14.17 8.72 3.49
N LEU A 83 -15.45 8.35 3.54
CA LEU A 83 -16.13 8.00 4.80
C LEU A 83 -16.49 6.52 4.87
N LEU A 84 -16.08 5.87 5.97
CA LEU A 84 -16.53 4.53 6.36
C LEU A 84 -17.35 4.61 7.65
N THR A 85 -18.39 3.77 7.75
CA THR A 85 -19.12 3.58 9.01
C THR A 85 -18.49 2.43 9.79
N ILE A 86 -18.08 2.69 11.02
CA ILE A 86 -17.59 1.69 11.96
C ILE A 86 -18.31 1.85 13.31
N PRO A 87 -18.31 0.85 14.19
CA PRO A 87 -18.77 1.06 15.56
C PRO A 87 -18.00 2.23 16.21
N PRO A 88 -18.66 3.08 17.00
CA PRO A 88 -17.94 4.07 17.79
C PRO A 88 -17.01 3.42 18.80
N GLY A 89 -15.80 3.95 18.97
CA GLY A 89 -14.84 3.37 19.91
C GLY A 89 -13.44 3.95 19.83
N ASP A 90 -12.57 3.38 20.66
CA ASP A 90 -11.16 3.69 20.74
C ASP A 90 -10.37 2.52 20.15
N TYR A 91 -9.64 2.76 19.06
CA TYR A 91 -9.08 1.70 18.22
C TYR A 91 -7.58 1.85 18.06
N LYS A 92 -6.85 0.74 18.14
CA LYS A 92 -5.40 0.77 17.90
C LYS A 92 -5.11 1.08 16.44
N VAL A 93 -4.20 2.02 16.22
CA VAL A 93 -3.64 2.30 14.90
C VAL A 93 -2.25 1.69 14.82
N VAL A 94 -2.00 0.94 13.75
CA VAL A 94 -0.76 0.23 13.54
C VAL A 94 -0.23 0.52 12.14
N ALA A 95 1.02 0.96 12.07
CA ALA A 95 1.79 0.99 10.84
C ALA A 95 2.49 -0.37 10.65
N THR A 96 2.40 -0.94 9.46
CA THR A 96 3.27 -2.05 9.04
C THR A 96 4.37 -1.46 8.19
N ILE A 97 5.61 -1.57 8.62
CA ILE A 97 6.79 -1.01 7.96
C ILE A 97 7.52 -2.13 7.22
N ALA A 98 7.77 -1.93 5.94
CA ALA A 98 8.59 -2.80 5.12
C ALA A 98 10.02 -2.26 5.04
N ARG A 99 10.98 -3.07 5.48
CA ARG A 99 12.40 -2.90 5.16
C ARG A 99 12.67 -3.61 3.85
N VAL A 100 13.01 -2.84 2.82
CA VAL A 100 13.28 -3.32 1.46
C VAL A 100 14.76 -3.09 1.11
N PRO A 101 15.31 -3.81 0.12
CA PRO A 101 16.68 -3.55 -0.33
C PRO A 101 16.87 -2.11 -0.84
N GLU A 102 18.05 -1.56 -0.59
CA GLU A 102 18.46 -0.18 -0.95
C GLU A 102 18.31 0.14 -2.45
N ILE A 103 18.36 -0.89 -3.29
CA ILE A 103 18.17 -0.78 -4.75
C ILE A 103 16.81 -0.21 -5.16
N TYR A 104 15.79 -0.31 -4.29
CA TYR A 104 14.45 0.22 -4.51
C TYR A 104 14.21 1.57 -3.81
N ASP A 105 15.12 2.00 -2.94
CA ASP A 105 14.95 3.24 -2.18
C ASP A 105 16.24 3.75 -1.54
N LEU A 106 16.49 5.05 -1.68
CA LEU A 106 17.53 5.78 -0.94
C LEU A 106 17.20 5.87 0.57
N ALA A 107 15.95 5.61 0.97
CA ALA A 107 15.52 5.44 2.36
C ALA A 107 15.15 3.97 2.66
N MET A 108 15.91 3.29 3.51
CA MET A 108 15.81 1.82 3.72
C MET A 108 14.48 1.28 4.32
N SER A 109 13.46 2.11 4.58
CA SER A 109 12.20 1.70 5.22
C SER A 109 10.99 2.49 4.74
N ARG A 110 9.92 1.80 4.35
CA ARG A 110 8.65 2.41 3.96
C ARG A 110 7.48 1.90 4.79
N PRO A 111 6.55 2.78 5.19
CA PRO A 111 5.22 2.35 5.57
C PRO A 111 4.58 1.57 4.40
N ALA A 112 4.16 0.35 4.66
CA ALA A 112 3.47 -0.51 3.70
C ALA A 112 1.95 -0.51 3.94
N TYR A 113 1.51 -0.39 5.19
CA TYR A 113 0.10 -0.36 5.54
C TYR A 113 -0.18 0.59 6.71
N LEU A 114 -1.27 1.35 6.64
CA LEU A 114 -1.90 2.00 7.79
C LEU A 114 -3.15 1.22 8.19
N SER A 115 -3.19 0.69 9.40
CA SER A 115 -4.25 -0.20 9.85
C SER A 115 -4.97 0.32 11.10
N LEU A 116 -6.30 0.25 11.10
CA LEU A 116 -7.15 0.42 12.27
C LEU A 116 -7.67 -0.94 12.72
N MET A 117 -7.37 -1.33 13.96
CA MET A 117 -7.82 -2.61 14.53
C MET A 117 -9.15 -2.42 15.27
N LEU A 118 -10.23 -3.03 14.74
CA LEU A 118 -11.59 -2.98 15.30
C LEU A 118 -11.87 -4.15 16.27
N SER A 119 -11.24 -5.30 16.03
CA SER A 119 -11.30 -6.48 16.88
C SER A 119 -9.93 -7.18 16.95
N GLY A 120 -9.72 -7.99 17.99
CA GLY A 120 -8.59 -8.92 18.10
C GLY A 120 -8.88 -10.32 17.53
N ASP A 121 -10.09 -10.54 17.02
CA ASP A 121 -10.49 -11.82 16.44
C ASP A 121 -9.69 -12.13 15.16
N PRO A 122 -9.36 -13.40 14.87
CA PRO A 122 -8.59 -13.76 13.68
C PRO A 122 -9.32 -13.41 12.38
N THR A 123 -8.58 -12.81 11.43
CA THR A 123 -9.06 -12.58 10.06
C THR A 123 -9.31 -13.90 9.34
N ALA A 124 -10.52 -14.07 8.82
CA ALA A 124 -10.91 -15.19 7.96
C ALA A 124 -11.04 -14.78 6.48
N SER A 125 -11.34 -13.51 6.18
CA SER A 125 -11.47 -13.02 4.80
C SER A 125 -11.14 -11.53 4.65
N ILE A 126 -10.81 -11.12 3.42
CA ILE A 126 -10.49 -9.74 3.03
C ILE A 126 -11.46 -9.29 1.93
N HIS A 127 -11.99 -8.08 2.08
CA HIS A 127 -12.96 -7.48 1.15
C HIS A 127 -12.59 -6.02 0.86
N PRO A 128 -13.11 -5.42 -0.22
CA PRO A 128 -13.05 -3.97 -0.40
C PRO A 128 -13.80 -3.28 0.73
N ALA A 129 -13.22 -2.21 1.28
CA ALA A 129 -13.96 -1.36 2.20
C ALA A 129 -15.15 -0.70 1.46
N VAL A 130 -16.28 -0.57 2.15
CA VAL A 130 -17.51 0.01 1.58
C VAL A 130 -17.65 1.45 2.06
N PHE A 131 -17.37 2.40 1.17
CA PHE A 131 -17.53 3.83 1.45
C PHE A 131 -18.98 4.28 1.37
N ALA A 132 -19.31 5.31 2.16
CA ALA A 132 -20.59 5.96 2.09
C ALA A 132 -20.82 6.58 0.71
N THR A 133 -22.03 6.40 0.16
CA THR A 133 -22.37 6.78 -1.21
C THR A 133 -22.53 8.30 -1.41
N ASP A 134 -22.56 9.07 -0.33
CA ASP A 134 -22.63 10.54 -0.33
C ASP A 134 -21.24 11.21 -0.27
N GLY A 135 -20.15 10.43 -0.20
CA GLY A 135 -18.79 10.94 -0.27
C GLY A 135 -18.43 11.44 -1.68
N SER A 136 -17.48 12.38 -1.77
CA SER A 136 -17.04 12.91 -3.07
C SER A 136 -15.94 12.05 -3.71
N GLU A 137 -15.79 12.20 -5.04
CA GLU A 137 -14.68 11.61 -5.81
C GLU A 137 -13.28 12.18 -5.45
N ARG A 138 -13.23 13.25 -4.64
CA ARG A 138 -11.97 13.76 -4.07
C ARG A 138 -11.53 12.97 -2.85
N GLY A 139 -12.48 12.37 -2.12
CA GLY A 139 -12.20 11.54 -0.96
C GLY A 139 -11.83 10.10 -1.31
N VAL A 140 -12.52 9.52 -2.31
CA VAL A 140 -12.25 8.15 -2.80
C VAL A 140 -12.38 8.01 -4.30
N ARG A 141 -11.62 7.08 -4.88
CA ARG A 141 -11.71 6.73 -6.30
C ARG A 141 -11.67 5.22 -6.51
N PRO A 142 -12.29 4.71 -7.59
CA PRO A 142 -12.05 3.35 -8.03
C PRO A 142 -10.54 3.11 -8.23
N VAL A 143 -10.07 1.94 -7.81
CA VAL A 143 -8.71 1.49 -8.12
C VAL A 143 -8.73 0.81 -9.49
N GLU A 144 -7.98 1.34 -10.45
CA GLU A 144 -7.90 0.80 -11.81
C GLU A 144 -6.77 -0.24 -11.95
N GLY A 145 -6.94 -1.27 -12.78
CA GLY A 145 -5.95 -2.33 -13.00
C GLY A 145 -6.53 -3.63 -13.57
N VAL A 146 -5.69 -4.53 -14.11
CA VAL A 146 -6.13 -5.69 -14.92
C VAL A 146 -6.70 -6.86 -14.09
N ALA A 147 -6.67 -6.79 -12.76
CA ALA A 147 -7.14 -7.88 -11.88
C ALA A 147 -7.68 -7.38 -10.54
N VAL A 148 -8.43 -6.27 -10.55
CA VAL A 148 -8.89 -5.64 -9.30
C VAL A 148 -10.11 -6.36 -8.72
N MET A 149 -10.09 -6.52 -7.39
CA MET A 149 -11.23 -6.94 -6.59
C MET A 149 -12.45 -6.05 -6.93
N PRO A 150 -13.58 -6.61 -7.44
CA PRO A 150 -14.70 -5.78 -7.87
C PRO A 150 -15.20 -4.85 -6.77
N GLY A 151 -15.30 -3.55 -7.08
CA GLY A 151 -15.70 -2.52 -6.12
C GLY A 151 -14.58 -2.00 -5.23
N LEU A 152 -13.30 -2.31 -5.52
CA LEU A 152 -12.17 -1.74 -4.80
C LEU A 152 -12.09 -0.22 -5.01
N GLN A 153 -12.18 0.49 -3.91
CA GLN A 153 -11.97 1.93 -3.82
C GLN A 153 -10.69 2.20 -3.03
N GLY A 154 -10.10 3.35 -3.28
CA GLY A 154 -8.89 3.78 -2.61
C GLY A 154 -8.82 5.28 -2.41
N ILE A 155 -7.82 5.68 -1.64
CA ILE A 155 -7.55 7.08 -1.29
C ILE A 155 -6.65 7.70 -2.37
N PRO A 156 -7.11 8.72 -3.11
CA PRO A 156 -6.24 9.44 -4.03
C PRO A 156 -5.21 10.26 -3.25
N SER A 157 -3.94 10.18 -3.67
CA SER A 157 -2.87 10.97 -3.06
C SER A 157 -2.72 12.35 -3.67
N SER A 158 -2.33 13.34 -2.88
CA SER A 158 -1.79 14.60 -3.39
C SER A 158 -0.37 14.43 -3.96
N GLN A 159 0.25 15.53 -4.40
CA GLN A 159 1.66 15.55 -4.80
C GLN A 159 2.62 15.35 -3.61
N MET A 160 2.19 15.69 -2.39
CA MET A 160 2.97 15.49 -1.17
C MET A 160 2.77 14.08 -0.58
N SER A 161 1.74 13.40 -1.07
CA SER A 161 1.38 12.00 -0.83
C SER A 161 1.49 11.51 0.60
N SER A 162 0.35 11.54 1.27
CA SER A 162 0.20 10.86 2.55
C SER A 162 -1.21 10.29 2.65
N VAL A 163 -1.42 9.43 3.63
CA VAL A 163 -2.74 8.92 3.98
C VAL A 163 -2.99 9.12 5.45
N ALA A 164 -4.25 9.34 5.81
CA ALA A 164 -4.66 9.60 7.18
C ALA A 164 -5.92 8.86 7.58
N MET A 165 -6.05 8.67 8.88
CA MET A 165 -7.24 8.17 9.56
C MET A 165 -7.64 9.13 10.69
N VAL A 166 -8.90 9.53 10.71
CA VAL A 166 -9.44 10.47 11.71
C VAL A 166 -10.95 10.27 11.87
N ASP A 167 -11.51 10.62 13.03
CA ASP A 167 -12.96 10.73 13.20
C ASP A 167 -13.51 11.89 12.36
N ALA A 168 -14.49 11.63 11.49
CA ALA A 168 -14.96 12.62 10.53
C ALA A 168 -15.52 13.88 11.19
N GLU A 169 -16.23 13.74 12.32
CA GLU A 169 -16.77 14.90 13.02
C GLU A 169 -15.74 15.64 13.86
N ALA A 170 -14.66 14.95 14.27
CA ALA A 170 -13.53 15.59 14.91
C ALA A 170 -12.82 16.60 13.98
N ILE A 171 -12.77 16.33 12.66
CA ILE A 171 -12.24 17.30 11.67
C ILE A 171 -12.98 18.64 11.81
N VAL A 172 -14.32 18.60 11.79
CA VAL A 172 -15.17 19.81 11.83
C VAL A 172 -15.01 20.57 13.14
N ARG A 173 -14.86 19.87 14.26
CA ARG A 173 -14.77 20.49 15.60
C ARG A 173 -13.37 20.98 15.95
N ALA A 174 -12.34 20.26 15.50
CA ALA A 174 -10.98 20.39 16.05
C ALA A 174 -9.93 20.88 15.03
N MET A 175 -10.28 21.10 13.76
CA MET A 175 -9.43 21.85 12.83
C MET A 175 -9.70 23.37 12.90
N PRO A 176 -8.77 24.23 12.42
CA PRO A 176 -9.05 25.65 12.23
C PRO A 176 -10.31 25.90 11.39
N ASP A 177 -11.04 26.99 11.67
CA ASP A 177 -12.38 27.20 11.09
C ASP A 177 -12.34 27.47 9.58
N ASP A 178 -11.21 27.97 9.07
CA ASP A 178 -10.98 28.22 7.65
C ASP A 178 -10.09 27.13 7.04
N PRO A 179 -10.65 26.18 6.26
CA PRO A 179 -9.89 25.16 5.56
C PRO A 179 -8.82 25.69 4.62
N GLY A 180 -9.00 26.91 4.09
CA GLY A 180 -8.03 27.56 3.21
C GLY A 180 -6.70 27.85 3.89
N THR A 181 -6.66 27.84 5.22
CA THR A 181 -5.43 28.09 6.01
C THR A 181 -4.73 26.83 6.48
N TRP A 182 -5.33 25.65 6.36
CA TRP A 182 -4.79 24.42 6.98
C TRP A 182 -3.41 24.06 6.47
N PHE A 183 -3.15 24.29 5.18
CA PHE A 183 -1.83 24.04 4.60
C PHE A 183 -0.75 24.87 5.30
N ASP A 184 -0.91 26.19 5.32
CA ASP A 184 0.11 27.13 5.82
C ASP A 184 0.17 27.24 7.35
N SER A 185 -0.81 26.69 8.08
CA SER A 185 -0.89 26.83 9.54
C SER A 185 -0.79 25.53 10.33
N VAL A 186 -1.08 24.38 9.71
CA VAL A 186 -1.12 23.08 10.39
C VAL A 186 -0.26 22.05 9.68
N ILE A 187 -0.38 21.95 8.36
CA ILE A 187 0.22 20.83 7.60
C ILE A 187 1.69 21.10 7.29
N SER A 188 1.99 22.28 6.73
CA SER A 188 3.32 22.70 6.30
C SER A 188 3.56 24.20 6.52
N PRO A 189 3.41 24.73 7.76
CA PRO A 189 3.80 26.09 8.10
C PRO A 189 5.30 26.31 7.87
N SER A 190 5.68 27.56 7.56
CA SER A 190 7.06 27.93 7.26
C SER A 190 8.02 27.92 8.46
N ASP A 191 7.50 27.70 9.67
CA ASP A 191 8.28 27.66 10.91
C ASP A 191 8.81 26.24 11.25
N GLY A 192 8.54 25.25 10.41
CA GLY A 192 9.03 23.88 10.56
C GLY A 192 8.33 23.08 11.67
N THR A 193 7.16 23.53 12.12
CA THR A 193 6.37 22.85 13.16
C THR A 193 5.22 22.00 12.61
N GLY A 194 5.13 21.92 11.29
CA GLY A 194 4.05 21.25 10.57
C GLY A 194 3.94 19.77 10.83
N TRP A 195 2.79 19.21 10.47
CA TRP A 195 2.64 17.75 10.42
C TRP A 195 3.70 17.09 9.54
N PHE A 196 3.99 17.65 8.37
CA PHE A 196 4.99 17.05 7.47
C PHE A 196 6.41 17.18 7.99
N ASP A 197 6.81 18.33 8.55
CA ASP A 197 8.12 18.47 9.18
C ASP A 197 8.31 17.49 10.34
N ARG A 198 7.26 17.24 11.12
CA ARG A 198 7.30 16.28 12.23
C ARG A 198 7.47 14.84 11.75
N MET A 199 6.89 14.49 10.60
CA MET A 199 7.03 13.16 9.98
C MET A 199 8.45 12.87 9.47
N ASP A 200 9.26 13.90 9.23
CA ASP A 200 10.69 13.78 8.91
C ASP A 200 11.57 13.49 10.15
N THR A 201 10.95 13.36 11.32
CA THR A 201 11.61 13.03 12.57
C THR A 201 11.06 11.73 13.16
N GLU A 202 11.80 11.15 14.11
CA GLU A 202 11.34 9.98 14.88
C GLU A 202 10.74 10.38 16.25
N ILE A 203 10.43 11.66 16.48
CA ILE A 203 9.96 12.18 17.77
C ILE A 203 8.55 11.68 18.07
N ASP A 204 7.67 11.67 17.06
CA ASP A 204 6.24 11.36 17.20
C ASP A 204 5.88 9.93 16.77
N GLY A 205 6.87 9.14 16.36
CA GLY A 205 6.66 7.80 15.84
C GLY A 205 7.81 7.37 14.91
N PRO A 206 7.67 6.22 14.25
CA PRO A 206 8.57 5.84 13.15
C PRO A 206 8.68 6.94 12.09
N LEU A 207 9.83 7.06 11.44
CA LEU A 207 10.03 8.00 10.33
C LEU A 207 8.91 7.83 9.27
N GLY A 208 8.39 8.96 8.79
CA GLY A 208 7.28 8.99 7.84
C GLY A 208 5.91 8.72 8.48
N SER A 209 5.79 8.81 9.79
CA SER A 209 4.52 8.67 10.51
C SER A 209 4.28 9.81 11.50
N LEU A 210 3.01 10.11 11.75
CA LEU A 210 2.60 11.04 12.79
C LEU A 210 1.32 10.54 13.44
N PHE A 211 1.31 10.49 14.77
CA PHE A 211 0.09 10.32 15.55
C PHE A 211 -0.03 11.49 16.52
N THR A 212 -1.00 12.38 16.29
CA THR A 212 -1.11 13.63 17.05
C THR A 212 -2.56 14.00 17.31
N ARG A 213 -2.78 14.89 18.29
CA ARG A 213 -4.08 15.56 18.47
C ARG A 213 -4.34 16.53 17.33
N LEU A 214 -5.62 16.72 17.01
CA LEU A 214 -6.05 17.81 16.12
C LEU A 214 -5.81 19.19 16.78
N PRO A 215 -5.59 20.26 16.00
CA PRO A 215 -5.09 21.56 16.53
C PRO A 215 -5.94 22.19 17.63
N LYS A 216 -7.26 22.06 17.55
CA LYS A 216 -8.24 22.56 18.53
C LYS A 216 -8.90 21.43 19.32
N ALA A 217 -8.26 20.26 19.43
CA ALA A 217 -8.82 19.12 20.16
C ALA A 217 -9.17 19.51 21.61
N ALA A 218 -10.43 19.31 22.00
CA ALA A 218 -10.92 19.60 23.34
C ALA A 218 -10.83 18.36 24.25
N ASP A 219 -10.81 17.17 23.66
CA ASP A 219 -10.70 15.89 24.36
C ASP A 219 -9.61 15.02 23.68
N ALA A 220 -10.00 13.86 23.13
CA ALA A 220 -9.12 12.87 22.55
C ALA A 220 -9.14 12.88 21.01
N GLU A 221 -9.63 13.95 20.38
CA GLU A 221 -9.62 14.08 18.92
C GLU A 221 -8.19 14.02 18.38
N ASN A 222 -7.92 12.99 17.56
CA ASN A 222 -6.60 12.68 17.08
C ASN A 222 -6.63 12.17 15.63
N ILE A 223 -5.46 12.22 15.00
CA ILE A 223 -5.23 11.82 13.62
C ILE A 223 -3.97 10.96 13.55
N ALA A 224 -4.04 9.93 12.72
CA ALA A 224 -2.88 9.15 12.33
C ALA A 224 -2.56 9.44 10.85
N ILE A 225 -1.29 9.69 10.54
CA ILE A 225 -0.81 10.02 9.19
C ILE A 225 0.39 9.14 8.86
N LEU A 226 0.43 8.61 7.63
CA LEU A 226 1.62 7.97 7.05
C LEU A 226 1.99 8.62 5.73
N ILE A 227 3.29 8.80 5.51
CA ILE A 227 3.83 9.21 4.21
C ILE A 227 3.59 8.08 3.20
N ALA A 228 3.29 8.46 1.98
CA ALA A 228 2.97 7.55 0.90
C ALA A 228 3.67 7.98 -0.40
N ARG A 229 3.58 7.16 -1.45
CA ARG A 229 4.18 7.50 -2.76
C ARG A 229 3.25 8.39 -3.59
N PRO A 230 3.72 9.48 -4.21
CA PRO A 230 2.86 10.34 -5.01
C PRO A 230 2.30 9.64 -6.24
N GLY A 231 1.19 10.18 -6.76
CA GLY A 231 0.59 9.76 -8.02
C GLY A 231 -0.14 8.43 -7.99
N ARG A 232 -0.59 7.95 -6.81
CA ARG A 232 -1.28 6.67 -6.67
C ARG A 232 -2.65 6.82 -6.00
N VAL A 233 -3.49 5.81 -6.19
CA VAL A 233 -4.73 5.61 -5.44
C VAL A 233 -4.50 4.41 -4.52
N PHE A 234 -4.53 4.62 -3.20
CA PHE A 234 -4.19 3.61 -2.21
C PHE A 234 -5.41 2.77 -1.83
N PRO A 235 -5.45 1.48 -2.15
CA PRO A 235 -6.62 0.66 -1.88
C PRO A 235 -6.97 0.61 -0.41
N VAL A 236 -8.27 0.60 -0.11
CA VAL A 236 -8.77 0.39 1.25
C VAL A 236 -9.50 -0.93 1.34
N LEU A 237 -9.02 -1.76 2.26
CA LEU A 237 -9.51 -3.10 2.51
C LEU A 237 -10.12 -3.17 3.91
N GLU A 238 -11.13 -4.01 4.06
CA GLU A 238 -11.62 -4.45 5.36
C GLU A 238 -11.30 -5.92 5.57
N THR A 239 -10.95 -6.28 6.80
CA THR A 239 -10.81 -7.67 7.23
C THR A 239 -12.03 -8.10 8.03
N ARG A 240 -12.40 -9.38 7.92
CA ARG A 240 -13.54 -9.96 8.62
C ARG A 240 -13.20 -11.29 9.25
N ASP A 241 -13.81 -11.58 10.39
CA ASP A 241 -13.70 -12.86 11.09
C ASP A 241 -14.55 -13.97 10.44
N ALA A 242 -14.54 -15.16 11.04
CA ALA A 242 -15.31 -16.32 10.57
C ALA A 242 -16.84 -16.15 10.71
N GLN A 243 -17.31 -15.12 11.41
CA GLN A 243 -18.71 -14.76 11.58
C GLN A 243 -19.10 -13.55 10.71
N ASP A 244 -18.25 -13.16 9.75
CA ASP A 244 -18.45 -12.02 8.85
C ASP A 244 -18.51 -10.66 9.58
N ARG A 245 -17.95 -10.57 10.79
CA ARG A 245 -17.82 -9.31 11.54
C ARG A 245 -16.51 -8.64 11.17
N ILE A 246 -16.54 -7.32 11.03
CA ILE A 246 -15.34 -6.54 10.69
C ILE A 246 -14.29 -6.58 11.82
N THR A 247 -13.04 -6.85 11.46
CA THR A 247 -11.90 -6.94 12.38
C THR A 247 -10.92 -5.78 12.22
N GLY A 248 -10.87 -5.16 11.03
CA GLY A 248 -10.01 -4.01 10.80
C GLY A 248 -10.21 -3.34 9.44
N ILE A 249 -9.69 -2.12 9.34
CA ILE A 249 -9.59 -1.32 8.12
C ILE A 249 -8.12 -1.10 7.80
N HIS A 250 -7.74 -1.28 6.53
CA HIS A 250 -6.36 -1.22 6.10
C HIS A 250 -6.23 -0.36 4.84
N ILE A 251 -5.37 0.65 4.87
CA ILE A 251 -4.92 1.35 3.66
C ILE A 251 -3.63 0.67 3.20
N ASP A 252 -3.63 0.13 1.98
CA ASP A 252 -2.49 -0.50 1.34
C ASP A 252 -1.68 0.53 0.56
N LEU A 253 -0.41 0.74 0.96
CA LEU A 253 0.50 1.69 0.32
C LEU A 253 1.23 1.09 -0.89
N LEU A 254 0.85 -0.11 -1.30
CA LEU A 254 1.30 -0.81 -2.51
C LEU A 254 2.80 -1.05 -2.54
N VAL A 255 3.37 -1.35 -1.37
CA VAL A 255 4.80 -1.67 -1.23
C VAL A 255 5.04 -3.17 -1.44
N ILE A 256 4.10 -4.01 -0.97
CA ILE A 256 4.21 -5.48 -0.96
C ILE A 256 2.81 -6.10 -0.90
N GLY A 257 2.70 -7.39 -1.22
CA GLY A 257 1.45 -8.16 -1.15
C GLY A 257 0.72 -8.23 -2.49
N ASP A 258 -0.37 -9.01 -2.53
CA ASP A 258 -1.05 -9.38 -3.77
C ASP A 258 -1.55 -8.17 -4.56
N LEU A 259 -2.00 -7.10 -3.90
CA LEU A 259 -2.44 -5.88 -4.59
C LEU A 259 -1.29 -5.11 -5.21
N SER A 260 -0.11 -5.09 -4.57
CA SER A 260 1.09 -4.48 -5.17
C SER A 260 1.45 -5.17 -6.49
N GLU A 261 1.29 -6.49 -6.57
CA GLU A 261 1.54 -7.29 -7.78
C GLU A 261 0.44 -7.09 -8.82
N ALA A 262 -0.81 -7.27 -8.42
CA ALA A 262 -1.96 -7.21 -9.32
C ALA A 262 -2.14 -5.83 -9.98
N LEU A 263 -1.75 -4.76 -9.27
CA LEU A 263 -1.79 -3.38 -9.77
C LEU A 263 -0.48 -2.95 -10.44
N GLN A 264 0.51 -3.83 -10.54
CA GLN A 264 1.84 -3.50 -11.09
C GLN A 264 2.43 -2.23 -10.42
N ALA A 265 2.22 -2.13 -9.11
CA ALA A 265 2.55 -0.95 -8.32
C ALA A 265 3.91 -1.06 -7.62
N PHE A 266 4.59 -2.19 -7.79
CA PHE A 266 5.88 -2.48 -7.19
C PHE A 266 7.00 -1.66 -7.84
N ASP A 267 7.79 -0.96 -7.02
CA ASP A 267 8.83 -0.03 -7.50
C ASP A 267 9.99 -0.72 -8.23
N GLY A 268 10.27 -1.99 -7.97
CA GLY A 268 11.28 -2.75 -8.74
C GLY A 268 10.93 -2.96 -10.21
N GLN A 269 9.76 -2.49 -10.66
CA GLN A 269 9.34 -2.47 -12.05
C GLN A 269 9.41 -1.08 -12.70
N ASP A 270 9.78 -0.03 -11.95
CA ASP A 270 10.01 1.31 -12.51
C ASP A 270 11.34 1.33 -13.27
N ASP A 271 11.38 2.02 -14.41
CA ASP A 271 12.55 2.14 -15.29
C ASP A 271 13.77 2.65 -14.52
N TYR A 272 13.55 3.56 -13.54
CA TYR A 272 14.62 4.08 -12.69
C TYR A 272 15.21 3.03 -11.73
N ALA A 273 14.34 2.19 -11.15
CA ALA A 273 14.78 1.09 -10.27
C ALA A 273 15.50 0.00 -11.07
N LEU A 274 15.06 -0.26 -12.30
CA LEU A 274 15.73 -1.19 -13.22
C LEU A 274 17.14 -0.70 -13.60
N GLU A 275 17.29 0.58 -13.93
CA GLU A 275 18.60 1.16 -14.27
C GLU A 275 19.56 1.13 -13.07
N TYR A 276 19.10 1.50 -11.88
CA TYR A 276 19.89 1.43 -10.65
C TYR A 276 20.24 -0.02 -10.28
N ALA A 277 19.32 -0.96 -10.49
CA ALA A 277 19.55 -2.38 -10.27
C ALA A 277 20.64 -2.95 -11.18
N GLU A 278 20.63 -2.55 -12.44
CA GLU A 278 21.68 -2.92 -13.38
C GLU A 278 23.04 -2.36 -12.97
N GLU A 279 23.10 -1.11 -12.52
CA GLU A 279 24.32 -0.46 -12.06
C GLU A 279 24.89 -1.13 -10.81
N ALA A 280 24.07 -1.34 -9.78
CA ALA A 280 24.47 -2.08 -8.57
C ALA A 280 24.97 -3.50 -8.91
N ALA A 281 24.33 -4.20 -9.85
CA ALA A 281 24.77 -5.51 -10.31
C ALA A 281 26.10 -5.45 -11.08
N ARG A 282 26.38 -4.39 -11.84
CA ARG A 282 27.68 -4.17 -12.51
C ARG A 282 28.78 -3.95 -11.47
N ASP A 283 28.52 -3.14 -10.44
CA ASP A 283 29.48 -2.86 -9.36
C ASP A 283 29.81 -4.11 -8.55
N LEU A 284 28.80 -4.92 -8.21
CA LEU A 284 29.00 -6.19 -7.50
C LEU A 284 29.88 -7.15 -8.32
N ARG A 285 29.63 -7.27 -9.63
CA ARG A 285 30.46 -8.07 -10.54
C ARG A 285 31.90 -7.54 -10.59
N HIS A 286 32.07 -6.22 -10.60
CA HIS A 286 33.39 -5.61 -10.63
C HIS A 286 34.18 -5.87 -9.33
N GLN A 287 33.54 -5.71 -8.16
CA GLN A 287 34.15 -6.02 -6.87
C GLN A 287 34.51 -7.51 -6.72
N GLN A 288 33.65 -8.42 -7.19
CA GLN A 288 33.93 -9.85 -7.19
C GLN A 288 35.13 -10.21 -8.10
N SER A 289 35.21 -9.58 -9.28
CA SER A 289 36.35 -9.75 -10.20
C SER A 289 37.66 -9.29 -9.57
N GLN A 290 37.68 -8.09 -8.98
CA GLN A 290 38.88 -7.56 -8.31
C GLN A 290 39.33 -8.42 -7.12
N ARG A 291 38.38 -8.96 -6.35
CA ARG A 291 38.68 -9.91 -5.26
C ARG A 291 39.28 -11.22 -5.78
N ALA A 292 38.75 -11.76 -6.88
CA ALA A 292 39.28 -12.98 -7.51
C ALA A 292 40.70 -12.76 -8.06
N GLU A 293 40.95 -11.64 -8.75
CA GLU A 293 42.28 -11.29 -9.25
C GLU A 293 43.30 -11.09 -8.12
N GLY A 294 42.89 -10.42 -7.04
CA GLY A 294 43.72 -10.24 -5.85
C GLY A 294 44.09 -11.57 -5.17
N LEU A 295 43.16 -12.53 -5.13
CA LEU A 295 43.40 -13.88 -4.62
C LEU A 295 44.39 -14.64 -5.51
N ILE A 296 44.21 -14.59 -6.83
CA ILE A 296 45.09 -15.23 -7.81
C ILE A 296 46.52 -14.66 -7.73
N MET A 297 46.65 -13.33 -7.60
CA MET A 297 47.95 -12.66 -7.41
C MET A 297 48.65 -13.08 -6.11
N ARG A 298 47.91 -13.23 -5.00
CA ARG A 298 48.45 -13.73 -3.73
C ARG A 298 48.90 -15.19 -3.83
N MET A 299 48.12 -16.06 -4.48
CA MET A 299 48.50 -17.45 -4.71
C MET A 299 49.77 -17.54 -5.57
N ARG A 300 49.86 -16.77 -6.66
CA ARG A 300 51.07 -16.72 -7.51
C ARG A 300 52.32 -16.22 -6.78
N LYS A 301 52.18 -15.33 -5.78
CA LYS A 301 53.29 -14.92 -4.91
C LYS A 301 53.70 -16.01 -3.92
N PHE A 302 52.76 -16.81 -3.44
CA PHE A 302 53.02 -17.93 -2.54
C PHE A 302 53.72 -19.11 -3.24
N PHE A 303 53.38 -19.41 -4.51
CA PHE A 303 54.02 -20.47 -5.30
C PHE A 303 55.35 -20.06 -5.97
N LYS A 304 55.81 -18.81 -5.77
CA LYS A 304 57.12 -18.31 -6.25
C LYS A 304 58.15 -18.14 -5.13
N ARG A 305 57.88 -18.68 -3.94
CA ARG A 305 58.86 -18.90 -2.86
C ARG A 305 59.18 -20.39 -2.80
#